data_AF-A0A6C1TV02-F1
#
_entry.id   AF-A0A6C1TV02-F1
#
_cell.length_a   1.000
_cell.length_b   1.000
_cell.length_c   1.000
_cell.angle_alpha   90.00
_cell.angle_beta   90.00
_cell.angle_gamma   90.00
#
_symmetry.space_group_name_H-M   'P 1'
#
loop_
_entity.id
_entity.type
_entity.pdbx_description
1 polymer ?
#
loop_
_entity_poly.entity_id
_entity_poly.type
_entity_poly.pdbx_seq_one_letter_code
_entity_poly.pdbx_strand_id
1 'polypeptide(L)' 'MAMTLRLTTDEDHALVLLASAWGCSKQEAARRSVVTAAARLLDDAHVTALARTHSAAYAATEARIRQARGDETP' A
#
# COMPACT_ATOMS: atom_id res chain seq x y z
N MET A 1 18.37 23.29 10.50
CA MET A 1 19.53 22.40 10.29
C MET A 1 19.37 21.73 8.94
N ALA A 2 20.35 21.88 8.03
CA ALA A 2 20.33 21.20 6.74
C ALA A 2 21.01 19.83 6.89
N MET A 3 20.25 18.75 6.69
CA MET A 3 20.78 17.40 6.62
C MET A 3 20.91 17.04 5.15
N THR A 4 22.13 16.85 4.66
CA THR A 4 22.39 16.54 3.24
C THR A 4 22.46 15.03 3.05
N LEU A 5 21.47 14.49 2.34
CA LEU A 5 21.45 13.09 1.90
C LEU A 5 22.38 12.94 0.68
N ARG A 6 23.32 11.98 0.71
CA ARG A 6 24.10 11.64 -0.48
C ARG A 6 23.28 10.69 -1.35
N LEU A 7 23.00 11.14 -2.57
CA LEU A 7 22.28 10.38 -3.57
C LEU A 7 23.26 9.70 -4.52
N THR A 8 22.93 8.48 -4.90
CA THR A 8 23.46 7.82 -6.09
C THR A 8 22.91 8.50 -7.35
N THR A 9 23.52 8.23 -8.50
CA THR A 9 23.07 8.75 -9.80
C THR A 9 21.61 8.36 -10.09
N ASP A 10 21.25 7.11 -9.77
CA ASP A 10 19.91 6.59 -10.03
C ASP A 10 18.85 7.26 -9.15
N GLU A 11 19.17 7.49 -7.87
CA GLU A 11 18.29 8.20 -6.95
C GLU A 11 18.09 9.67 -7.38
N ASP A 12 19.15 10.35 -7.84
CA ASP A 12 19.02 11.72 -8.35
C ASP A 12 18.12 11.78 -9.59
N HIS A 13 18.31 10.85 -10.53
CA HIS A 13 17.49 10.78 -11.73
C HIS A 13 16.02 10.48 -11.39
N ALA A 14 15.75 9.52 -10.50
CA ALA A 14 14.40 9.22 -10.04
C ALA A 14 13.73 10.43 -9.39
N LEU A 15 14.46 11.19 -8.56
CA LEU A 15 13.93 12.40 -7.92
C LEU A 15 13.68 13.53 -8.92
N VAL A 16 14.50 13.67 -9.97
CA VAL A 16 14.25 14.63 -11.05
C VAL A 16 12.96 14.28 -11.81
N LEU A 17 12.74 13.00 -12.11
CA LEU A 17 11.51 12.53 -12.76
C LEU A 17 10.27 12.74 -11.88
N LEU A 18 10.37 12.46 -10.58
CA LEU A 18 9.27 12.70 -9.65
C LEU A 18 8.96 14.19 -9.49
N ALA A 19 10.00 15.02 -9.38
CA ALA A 19 9.86 16.47 -9.27
C ALA A 19 9.17 17.06 -10.50
N SER A 20 9.51 16.61 -11.71
CA SER A 20 8.86 17.05 -12.94
C SER A 20 7.40 16.60 -13.02
N ALA A 21 7.13 15.33 -12.69
CA ALA A 21 5.77 14.77 -12.69
C ALA A 21 4.85 15.45 -11.66
N TRP A 22 5.38 15.85 -10.51
CA TRP A 22 4.61 16.50 -9.44
C TRP A 22 4.63 18.03 -9.50
N GLY A 23 5.39 18.62 -10.42
CA GLY A 23 5.55 20.07 -10.54
C GLY A 23 6.15 20.71 -9.28
N CYS A 24 7.13 20.06 -8.64
CA CYS A 24 7.78 20.54 -7.42
C CYS A 24 9.30 20.47 -7.47
N SER A 25 9.99 20.89 -6.40
CA SER A 25 11.45 20.80 -6.32
C SER A 25 11.92 19.38 -6.03
N LYS A 26 13.18 19.07 -6.33
CA LYS A 26 13.82 17.77 -6.02
C LYS A 26 13.72 17.43 -4.53
N GLN A 27 13.96 18.41 -3.66
CA GLN A 27 13.88 18.24 -2.21
C GLN A 27 12.46 17.95 -1.74
N GLU A 28 11.46 18.64 -2.30
CA GLU A 28 10.06 18.38 -1.97
C GLU A 28 9.60 17.03 -2.52
N ALA A 29 10.07 16.64 -3.71
CA ALA A 29 9.83 15.30 -4.23
C ALA A 29 10.42 14.21 -3.31
N ALA A 30 11.64 14.39 -2.81
CA ALA A 30 12.23 13.45 -1.86
C ALA A 30 11.42 13.36 -0.56
N ARG A 31 10.98 14.49 -0.01
CA ARG A 31 10.13 14.50 1.19
C ARG A 31 8.78 13.81 0.93
N ARG A 32 8.11 14.14 -0.17
CA ARG A 32 6.81 13.56 -0.53
C ARG A 32 6.90 12.07 -0.83
N SER A 33 7.97 11.61 -1.48
CA SER A 33 8.15 10.19 -1.78
C SER A 33 8.31 9.36 -0.51
N VAL A 34 9.09 9.83 0.46
CA VAL A 34 9.26 9.18 1.77
C VAL A 34 7.92 9.08 2.50
N VAL A 35 7.17 10.18 2.59
CA VAL A 35 5.85 10.18 3.26
C VAL A 35 4.88 9.25 2.54
N THR A 36 4.86 9.27 1.22
CA THR A 36 3.98 8.41 0.41
C THR A 36 4.32 6.93 0.59
N ALA A 37 5.62 6.58 0.59
CA ALA A 37 6.06 5.20 0.80
C ALA A 37 5.72 4.71 2.22
N ALA A 38 5.90 5.54 3.24
CA ALA A 38 5.53 5.21 4.61
C ALA A 38 4.02 5.01 4.77
N ALA A 39 3.20 5.88 4.17
CA ALA A 39 1.75 5.74 4.18
C ALA A 39 1.30 4.42 3.54
N ARG A 40 1.81 4.11 2.34
CA ARG A 40 1.52 2.84 1.65
C ARG A 40 1.90 1.62 2.49
N LEU A 41 3.06 1.65 3.13
CA LEU A 41 3.51 0.55 4.00
C LEU A 41 2.54 0.32 5.17
N LEU A 42 2.03 1.39 5.78
CA LEU A 42 1.05 1.29 6.87
C LEU A 42 -0.30 0.80 6.37
N ASP A 43 -0.77 1.30 5.22
CA ASP A 43 -2.02 0.88 4.61
C ASP A 43 -1.99 -0.61 4.24
N ASP A 44 -0.90 -1.09 3.63
CA ASP A 44 -0.70 -2.49 3.26
C ASP A 44 -0.69 -3.41 4.51
N ALA A 45 -0.04 -2.96 5.58
CA ALA A 45 -0.05 -3.68 6.85
C ALA A 45 -1.45 -3.76 7.46
N HIS A 46 -2.22 -2.66 7.38
CA HIS A 46 -3.60 -2.61 7.85
C HIS A 46 -4.50 -3.56 7.05
N VAL A 47 -4.44 -3.53 5.72
CA VAL A 47 -5.19 -4.44 4.85
C VAL A 47 -4.81 -5.90 5.14
N THR A 48 -3.53 -6.19 5.29
CA THR A 48 -3.04 -7.54 5.61
C THR A 48 -3.59 -8.02 6.96
N ALA A 49 -3.62 -7.16 7.97
CA ALA A 49 -4.18 -7.49 9.28
C ALA A 49 -5.68 -7.77 9.19
N LEU A 50 -6.44 -6.90 8.50
CA LEU A 50 -7.88 -7.10 8.29
C LEU A 50 -8.18 -8.40 7.55
N ALA A 51 -7.44 -8.69 6.47
CA ALA A 51 -7.58 -9.93 5.72
C ALA A 51 -7.34 -11.16 6.61
N ARG A 52 -6.28 -11.15 7.44
CA ARG A 52 -6.02 -12.26 8.38
C ARG A 52 -7.16 -12.44 9.39
N THR A 53 -7.69 -11.35 9.92
CA THR A 53 -8.78 -11.40 10.92
C THR A 53 -10.09 -11.91 10.32
N HIS A 54 -10.42 -11.48 9.10
CA HIS A 54 -11.78 -11.66 8.58
C HIS A 54 -11.92 -12.75 7.51
N SER A 55 -10.89 -13.02 6.70
CA SER A 55 -11.01 -13.94 5.56
C SER A 55 -11.46 -15.35 5.96
N ALA A 56 -10.97 -15.88 7.08
CA ALA A 56 -11.40 -17.20 7.56
C ALA A 56 -12.87 -17.22 7.98
N ALA A 57 -13.34 -16.19 8.69
CA ALA A 57 -14.72 -16.07 9.14
C ALA A 57 -15.69 -15.88 7.96
N TYR A 58 -15.30 -15.08 6.97
CA TYR A 58 -16.05 -14.92 5.72
C TYR A 58 -16.13 -16.24 4.95
N ALA A 59 -15.00 -16.92 4.73
CA ALA A 59 -14.97 -18.20 4.01
C ALA A 59 -15.85 -19.26 4.70
N ALA A 60 -15.81 -19.34 6.03
CA ALA A 60 -16.66 -20.25 6.79
C ALA A 60 -18.16 -19.91 6.65
N THR A 61 -18.50 -18.63 6.58
CA THR A 61 -19.89 -18.20 6.39
C THR A 61 -20.38 -18.48 4.97
N GLU A 62 -19.56 -18.21 3.95
CA GLU A 62 -19.87 -18.57 2.56
C GLU A 62 -20.06 -20.09 2.38
N ALA A 63 -19.21 -20.90 3.02
CA ALA A 63 -19.32 -22.35 2.98
C ALA A 63 -20.67 -22.83 3.55
N ARG A 64 -21.10 -22.27 4.70
CA ARG A 64 -22.40 -22.59 5.31
C ARG A 64 -23.59 -22.18 4.43
N ILE A 65 -23.54 -21.00 3.83
CA ILE A 65 -24.59 -20.54 2.91
C ILE A 65 -24.68 -21.46 1.68
N ARG A 66 -23.53 -21.88 1.14
CA ARG A 66 -23.48 -22.80 0.01
C ARG A 66 -24.05 -24.17 0.36
N GLN A 67 -23.76 -24.69 1.55
CA GLN A 67 -24.33 -25.93 2.06
C GLN A 67 -25.86 -25.82 2.18
N ALA A 68 -26.36 -24.79 2.86
CA ALA A 68 -27.80 -24.60 3.04
C ALA A 68 -28.58 -24.51 1.71
N ARG A 69 -28.00 -23.87 0.69
CA ARG A 69 -28.60 -23.78 -0.66
C ARG A 69 -28.52 -25.07 -1.46
N GLY A 70 -27.50 -25.90 -1.23
CA GLY A 70 -27.37 -27.21 -1.85
C GLY A 70 -28.36 -28.23 -1.26
N ASP A 71 -28.61 -28.13 0.04
CA ASP A 71 -29.56 -28.96 0.78
C ASP A 71 -31.04 -28.62 0.45
N GLU A 72 -31.32 -27.47 -0.17
CA GLU A 72 -32.65 -27.07 -0.66
C GLU A 72 -33.01 -27.65 -2.05
N THR A 73 -32.13 -28.43 -2.67
CA THR A 73 -32.42 -29.11 -3.95
C THR A 73 -32.93 -30.54 -3.68
N PRO A 74 -34.19 -30.88 -4.04
CA PRO A 74 -34.81 -32.18 -3.80
C PRO A 74 -34.27 -33.30 -4.69
#